data_AF-G2FRC7-F1
#
_entry.id   AF-G2FRC7-F1
#
_cell.length_a   1.000
_cell.length_b   1.000
_cell.length_c   1.000
_cell.angle_alpha   90.00
_cell.angle_beta   90.00
_cell.angle_gamma   90.00
#
_symmetry.space_group_name_H-M   'P 1'
#
loop_
_entity.id
_entity.type
_entity.pdbx_description
1 polymer ?
#
loop_
_entity_poly.entity_id
_entity_poly.type
_entity_poly.pdbx_seq_one_letter_code
_entity_poly.pdbx_strand_id
1 'polypeptide(L)'
;MMIRNLIRGIITLLAGALGFYLDYLFLKLNLLQSLGLNLSPVWTYATMIVLFAIIGFLVAPVSIRSFLSLMRWMDSRLTRVPTHDLMSGAVGGIIGLIISSLFSNSFVSVPFFGPILAVLLSLFLGYLGLTIGMKRKEDVLGFLNFIPRFRDRGDKTDKADKQKEGKTDTRLESVNYKILDTSVIIDGRIADIVKTGFLEGILLIPSFVLEELRHIADSSDLLKRNRGRRGLDILNQISKETAITVHIHEQDFDDINEVDSKLVRLGQVLNSPLLTNDYNLNKVAELQGVKVLNINELANALKPIVLPGEEMLVQVMKEGKEPGQGVAYLDDGTMIVVDSGRRYMGQTVSVLVTSVLQTAAGRMIFAKPKSSLEKKPMGLRSIDEVNAIG
;
A
#
# COMPACT_ATOMS: atom_id res chain seq x y z
N MET A 1 -30.74 -3.85 15.13
CA MET A 1 -31.72 -4.61 15.96
C MET A 1 -32.74 -5.37 15.10
N MET A 2 -33.26 -4.76 14.02
CA MET A 2 -34.24 -5.39 13.11
C MET A 2 -33.72 -6.67 12.43
N ILE A 3 -32.50 -6.68 11.90
CA ILE A 3 -31.92 -7.85 11.20
C ILE A 3 -31.80 -9.08 12.12
N ARG A 4 -31.40 -8.89 13.37
CA ARG A 4 -31.27 -9.98 14.35
C ARG A 4 -32.62 -10.62 14.66
N ASN A 5 -33.68 -9.82 14.73
CA ASN A 5 -35.03 -10.31 14.99
C ASN A 5 -35.60 -11.04 13.76
N LEU A 6 -35.26 -10.57 12.55
CA LEU A 6 -35.62 -11.22 11.30
C LEU A 6 -34.95 -12.60 11.17
N ILE A 7 -33.65 -12.70 11.45
CA ILE A 7 -32.90 -13.97 11.43
C ILE A 7 -33.44 -14.95 12.48
N ARG A 8 -33.81 -14.46 13.68
CA ARG A 8 -34.45 -15.30 14.70
C ARG A 8 -35.77 -15.87 14.21
N GLY A 9 -36.62 -15.06 13.57
CA GLY A 9 -37.88 -15.52 12.98
C GLY A 9 -37.66 -16.62 11.92
N ILE A 10 -36.64 -16.47 11.07
CA ILE A 10 -36.28 -17.47 10.06
C ILE A 10 -35.83 -18.79 10.71
N ILE A 11 -34.95 -18.73 11.73
CA ILE A 11 -34.48 -19.93 12.45
C ILE A 11 -35.65 -20.66 13.12
N THR A 12 -36.57 -19.93 13.75
CA THR A 12 -37.76 -20.50 14.39
C THR A 12 -38.67 -21.18 13.38
N LEU A 13 -38.89 -20.58 12.20
CA LEU A 13 -39.72 -21.14 11.15
C LEU A 13 -39.09 -22.42 10.55
N LEU A 14 -37.78 -22.39 10.28
CA LEU A 14 -37.04 -23.56 9.81
C LEU A 14 -37.05 -24.70 10.83
N ALA A 15 -36.92 -24.41 12.12
CA ALA A 15 -37.01 -25.41 13.17
C ALA A 15 -38.41 -26.06 13.20
N GLY A 16 -39.49 -25.27 13.11
CA GLY A 16 -40.85 -25.80 13.01
C GLY A 16 -41.06 -26.69 11.79
N ALA A 17 -40.54 -26.31 10.63
CA ALA A 17 -40.58 -27.12 9.41
C ALA A 17 -39.78 -28.43 9.55
N LEU A 18 -38.63 -28.39 10.24
CA LEU A 18 -37.84 -29.59 10.55
C LEU A 18 -38.60 -30.52 11.51
N GLY A 19 -39.29 -29.97 12.50
CA GLY A 19 -40.18 -30.73 13.39
C GLY A 19 -41.30 -31.45 12.63
N PHE A 20 -41.91 -30.78 11.65
CA PHE A 20 -42.90 -31.41 10.76
C PHE A 20 -42.30 -32.56 9.93
N TYR A 21 -41.10 -32.36 9.36
CA TYR A 21 -40.43 -33.40 8.58
C TYR A 21 -40.03 -34.62 9.43
N LEU A 22 -39.57 -34.38 10.66
CA LEU A 22 -39.26 -35.45 11.61
C LEU A 22 -40.52 -36.22 12.02
N ASP A 23 -41.64 -35.54 12.28
CA ASP A 23 -42.91 -36.21 12.58
C ASP A 23 -43.38 -37.09 11.41
N TYR A 24 -43.25 -36.58 10.17
CA TYR A 24 -43.53 -37.37 8.97
C TYR A 24 -42.64 -38.63 8.87
N LEU A 25 -41.34 -38.51 9.20
CA LEU A 25 -40.42 -39.64 9.21
C LEU A 25 -40.77 -40.66 10.31
N PHE A 26 -41.13 -40.19 11.51
CA PHE A 26 -41.54 -41.03 12.63
C PHE A 26 -42.84 -41.80 12.36
N LEU A 27 -43.80 -41.17 11.68
CA LEU A 27 -45.04 -41.82 11.23
C LEU A 27 -44.76 -42.85 10.12
N LYS A 28 -43.88 -42.53 9.18
CA LYS A 28 -43.49 -43.47 8.09
C LYS A 28 -42.77 -44.72 8.60
N LEU A 29 -42.04 -44.62 9.71
CA LEU A 29 -41.31 -45.72 10.34
C LEU A 29 -42.14 -46.48 11.41
N ASN A 30 -43.43 -46.15 11.59
CA ASN A 30 -44.31 -46.68 12.65
C ASN A 30 -43.73 -46.58 14.08
N LEU A 31 -42.75 -45.70 14.30
CA LEU A 31 -42.04 -45.59 15.58
C LEU A 31 -42.97 -45.09 16.69
N LEU A 32 -43.87 -44.14 16.37
CA LEU A 32 -44.86 -43.61 17.32
C LEU A 32 -45.85 -44.68 17.81
N GLN A 33 -46.19 -45.65 16.94
CA GLN A 33 -47.08 -46.76 17.27
C GLN A 33 -46.38 -47.81 18.15
N SER A 34 -45.07 -47.99 17.98
CA SER A 34 -44.24 -48.83 18.86
C SER A 34 -44.06 -48.25 20.28
N LEU A 35 -44.31 -46.95 20.47
CA LEU A 35 -44.28 -46.23 21.75
C LEU A 35 -45.66 -46.16 22.44
N GLY A 36 -46.71 -46.75 21.86
CA GLY A 36 -48.04 -46.86 22.48
C GLY A 36 -48.90 -45.58 22.46
N LEU A 37 -48.52 -44.55 21.69
CA LEU A 37 -49.24 -43.28 21.60
C LEU A 37 -50.25 -43.28 20.43
N ASN A 38 -51.52 -43.60 20.71
CA ASN A 38 -52.61 -43.52 19.74
C ASN A 38 -53.18 -42.09 19.67
N LEU A 39 -52.40 -41.15 19.14
CA LEU A 39 -52.87 -39.79 18.85
C LEU A 39 -53.30 -39.67 17.39
N SER A 40 -54.30 -38.83 17.12
CA SER A 40 -54.67 -38.50 15.73
C SER A 40 -53.48 -37.81 15.04
N PRO A 41 -53.13 -38.19 13.79
CA PRO A 41 -51.97 -37.65 13.07
C PRO A 41 -51.95 -36.12 13.00
N VAL A 42 -53.12 -35.47 13.00
CA VAL A 42 -53.20 -34.00 12.95
C VAL A 42 -52.63 -33.36 14.22
N TRP A 43 -52.83 -33.98 15.38
CA TRP A 43 -52.34 -33.47 16.66
C TRP A 43 -50.85 -33.76 16.87
N THR A 44 -50.31 -34.84 16.30
CA THR A 44 -48.85 -35.10 16.34
C THR A 44 -48.10 -34.05 15.53
N TYR A 45 -48.56 -33.72 14.33
CA TYR A 45 -47.97 -32.65 13.52
C TYR A 45 -48.02 -31.30 14.23
N ALA A 46 -49.18 -30.93 14.78
CA ALA A 46 -49.34 -29.65 15.47
C ALA A 46 -48.43 -29.55 16.70
N THR A 47 -48.33 -30.60 17.51
CA THR A 47 -47.47 -30.62 18.70
C THR A 47 -45.99 -30.59 18.34
N MET A 48 -45.56 -31.33 17.33
CA MET A 48 -44.16 -31.35 16.88
C MET A 48 -43.73 -30.01 16.27
N ILE A 49 -44.58 -29.36 15.48
CA ILE A 49 -44.30 -28.03 14.92
C ILE A 49 -44.12 -27.00 16.04
N VAL A 50 -45.04 -26.95 17.00
CA VAL A 50 -44.99 -25.99 18.11
C VAL A 50 -43.77 -26.25 19.00
N LEU A 51 -43.51 -27.51 19.33
CA LEU A 51 -42.38 -27.90 20.17
C LEU A 51 -41.04 -27.52 19.52
N PHE A 52 -40.84 -27.84 18.24
CA PHE A 52 -39.62 -27.47 17.53
C PHE A 52 -39.51 -25.96 17.25
N ALA A 53 -40.62 -25.25 17.07
CA ALA A 53 -40.60 -23.79 16.96
C ALA A 53 -40.14 -23.12 18.28
N ILE A 54 -40.63 -23.60 19.43
CA ILE A 54 -40.18 -23.11 20.75
C ILE A 54 -38.68 -23.39 20.94
N ILE A 55 -38.24 -24.61 20.65
CA ILE A 55 -36.82 -24.98 20.71
C ILE A 55 -35.98 -24.09 19.78
N GLY A 56 -36.43 -23.89 18.54
CA GLY A 56 -35.76 -23.02 17.56
C GLY A 56 -35.63 -21.58 18.05
N PHE A 57 -36.66 -21.04 18.71
CA PHE A 57 -36.63 -19.69 19.28
C PHE A 57 -35.62 -19.55 20.43
N LEU A 58 -35.50 -20.56 21.31
CA LEU A 58 -34.51 -20.59 22.40
C LEU A 58 -33.07 -20.75 21.89
N VAL A 59 -32.86 -21.58 20.86
CA VAL A 59 -31.52 -21.86 20.29
C VAL A 59 -31.03 -20.71 19.40
N ALA A 60 -31.93 -20.01 18.71
CA ALA A 60 -31.60 -18.91 17.80
C ALA A 60 -30.59 -17.87 18.35
N PRO A 61 -30.73 -17.30 19.57
CA PRO A 61 -29.75 -16.33 20.09
C PRO A 61 -28.36 -16.90 20.35
N VAL A 62 -28.25 -18.21 20.62
CA VAL A 62 -26.95 -18.89 20.79
C VAL A 62 -26.33 -19.13 19.42
N SER A 63 -27.07 -19.71 18.48
CA SER A 63 -26.60 -19.97 17.12
C SER A 63 -26.12 -18.71 16.41
N ILE A 64 -26.85 -17.59 16.54
CA ILE A 64 -26.43 -16.31 15.94
C ILE A 64 -25.12 -15.81 16.55
N ARG A 65 -24.95 -15.91 17.88
CA ARG A 65 -23.70 -15.48 18.55
C ARG A 65 -22.53 -16.36 18.13
N SER A 66 -22.72 -17.68 18.08
CA SER A 66 -21.72 -18.63 17.62
C SER A 66 -21.32 -18.39 16.17
N PHE A 67 -22.29 -18.19 15.27
CA PHE A 67 -22.05 -17.89 13.86
C PHE A 67 -21.26 -16.59 13.68
N LEU A 68 -21.64 -15.51 14.38
CA LEU A 68 -20.92 -14.24 14.32
C LEU A 68 -19.51 -14.33 14.94
N SER A 69 -19.30 -15.19 15.92
CA SER A 69 -17.97 -15.45 16.48
C SER A 69 -17.09 -16.21 15.48
N LEU A 70 -17.66 -17.23 14.84
CA LEU A 70 -16.98 -18.02 13.81
C LEU A 70 -16.65 -17.19 12.58
N MET A 71 -17.59 -16.33 12.14
CA MET A 71 -17.36 -15.41 11.03
C MET A 71 -16.24 -14.42 11.33
N ARG A 72 -16.21 -13.82 12.53
CA ARG A 72 -15.10 -12.94 12.95
C ARG A 72 -13.77 -13.68 13.03
N TRP A 73 -13.78 -14.91 13.51
CA TRP A 73 -12.58 -15.76 13.54
C TRP A 73 -12.08 -16.08 12.12
N MET A 74 -12.99 -16.46 11.21
CA MET A 74 -12.66 -16.70 9.81
C MET A 74 -12.13 -15.43 9.13
N ASP A 75 -12.80 -14.30 9.32
CA ASP A 75 -12.42 -13.02 8.72
C ASP A 75 -10.99 -12.64 9.14
N SER A 76 -10.68 -12.72 10.45
CA SER A 76 -9.34 -12.43 10.98
C SER A 76 -8.22 -13.35 10.46
N ARG A 77 -8.57 -14.56 9.99
CA ARG A 77 -7.65 -15.53 9.38
C ARG A 77 -7.54 -15.31 7.87
N LEU A 78 -8.66 -15.05 7.18
CA LEU A 78 -8.71 -14.85 5.74
C LEU A 78 -8.07 -13.54 5.29
N THR A 79 -8.18 -12.44 6.06
CA THR A 79 -7.53 -11.16 5.69
C THR A 79 -6.00 -11.23 5.70
N ARG A 80 -5.42 -12.22 6.38
CA ARG A 80 -3.95 -12.39 6.48
C ARG A 80 -3.38 -13.30 5.39
N VAL A 81 -4.24 -13.96 4.61
CA VAL A 81 -3.80 -14.87 3.56
C VAL A 81 -3.86 -14.13 2.22
N PRO A 82 -2.75 -14.05 1.46
CA PRO A 82 -2.77 -13.47 0.13
C PRO A 82 -3.84 -14.11 -0.75
N THR A 83 -4.54 -13.31 -1.56
CA THR A 83 -5.64 -13.79 -2.42
C THR A 83 -5.19 -14.88 -3.40
N HIS A 84 -3.93 -14.85 -3.84
CA HIS A 84 -3.36 -15.85 -4.73
C HIS A 84 -3.15 -17.21 -4.07
N ASP A 85 -2.75 -17.25 -2.79
CA ASP A 85 -2.61 -18.50 -2.03
C ASP A 85 -3.96 -19.15 -1.75
N LEU A 86 -5.01 -18.33 -1.55
CA LEU A 86 -6.38 -18.82 -1.43
C LEU A 86 -6.86 -19.44 -2.76
N MET A 87 -6.55 -18.80 -3.89
CA MET A 87 -6.91 -19.32 -5.21
C MET A 87 -6.18 -20.62 -5.56
N SER A 88 -4.86 -20.71 -5.33
CA SER A 88 -4.09 -21.92 -5.60
C SER A 88 -4.46 -23.06 -4.63
N GLY A 89 -4.72 -22.73 -3.36
CA GLY A 89 -5.27 -23.65 -2.37
C GLY A 89 -6.62 -24.21 -2.79
N ALA A 90 -7.55 -23.36 -3.25
CA ALA A 90 -8.86 -23.81 -3.72
C ALA A 90 -8.75 -24.75 -4.92
N VAL A 91 -7.90 -24.42 -5.91
CA VAL A 91 -7.65 -25.30 -7.06
C VAL A 91 -7.07 -26.65 -6.62
N GLY A 92 -6.07 -26.64 -5.74
CA GLY A 92 -5.49 -27.87 -5.18
C GLY A 92 -6.51 -28.71 -4.40
N GLY A 93 -7.36 -28.07 -3.61
CA GLY A 93 -8.45 -28.72 -2.87
C GLY A 93 -9.48 -29.37 -3.80
N ILE A 94 -9.89 -28.68 -4.87
CA ILE A 94 -10.80 -29.22 -5.89
C ILE A 94 -10.18 -30.44 -6.55
N ILE A 95 -8.90 -30.37 -6.95
CA ILE A 95 -8.19 -31.50 -7.54
C ILE A 95 -8.14 -32.69 -6.56
N GLY A 96 -7.81 -32.44 -5.28
CA GLY A 96 -7.80 -33.46 -4.24
C GLY A 96 -9.16 -34.13 -4.04
N LEU A 97 -10.25 -33.36 -4.08
CA LEU A 97 -11.61 -33.89 -3.98
C LEU A 97 -12.02 -34.69 -5.23
N ILE A 98 -11.62 -34.26 -6.42
CA ILE A 98 -11.84 -35.01 -7.67
C ILE A 98 -11.13 -36.35 -7.58
N ILE A 99 -9.86 -36.36 -7.19
CA ILE A 99 -9.08 -37.60 -7.01
C ILE A 99 -9.78 -38.48 -5.97
N SER A 100 -10.19 -37.93 -4.83
CA SER A 100 -10.93 -38.72 -3.83
C SER A 100 -12.23 -39.31 -4.36
N SER A 101 -12.95 -38.58 -5.21
CA SER A 101 -14.19 -39.08 -5.81
C SER A 101 -13.94 -40.25 -6.77
N LEU A 102 -12.77 -40.36 -7.37
CA LEU A 102 -12.41 -41.53 -8.18
C LEU A 102 -12.25 -42.78 -7.31
N PHE A 103 -11.71 -42.63 -6.10
CA PHE A 103 -11.53 -43.72 -5.15
C PHE A 103 -12.80 -44.06 -4.36
N SER A 104 -13.82 -43.20 -4.34
CA SER A 104 -15.04 -43.45 -3.55
C SER A 104 -15.76 -44.74 -3.98
N ASN A 105 -15.74 -45.05 -5.28
CA ASN A 105 -16.39 -46.24 -5.83
C ASN A 105 -15.70 -47.55 -5.38
N SER A 106 -14.43 -47.50 -5.00
CA SER A 106 -13.70 -48.66 -4.48
C SER A 106 -14.16 -49.08 -3.08
N PHE A 107 -14.82 -48.19 -2.33
CA PHE A 107 -15.29 -48.46 -0.96
C PHE A 107 -16.76 -48.86 -0.88
N VAL A 108 -17.51 -48.81 -1.99
CA VAL A 108 -18.93 -49.20 -2.04
C VAL A 108 -19.13 -50.67 -1.70
N SER A 109 -18.12 -51.51 -1.93
CA SER A 109 -18.15 -52.96 -1.69
C SER A 109 -18.13 -53.35 -0.20
N VAL A 110 -17.88 -52.43 0.73
CA VAL A 110 -17.88 -52.70 2.18
C VAL A 110 -19.16 -52.14 2.81
N PRO A 111 -20.12 -52.99 3.24
CA PRO A 111 -21.35 -52.54 3.88
C PRO A 111 -21.06 -51.75 5.16
N PHE A 112 -21.87 -50.72 5.42
CA PHE A 112 -21.84 -49.85 6.62
C PHE A 112 -20.59 -48.96 6.78
N PHE A 113 -19.38 -49.49 6.60
CA PHE A 113 -18.13 -48.73 6.78
C PHE A 113 -17.64 -48.04 5.50
N GLY A 114 -18.01 -48.54 4.32
CA GLY A 114 -17.61 -47.98 3.04
C GLY A 114 -17.87 -46.47 2.88
N PRO A 115 -19.10 -45.98 3.14
CA PRO A 115 -19.42 -44.55 3.06
C PRO A 115 -18.63 -43.69 4.04
N ILE A 116 -18.40 -44.20 5.26
CA ILE A 116 -17.64 -43.49 6.29
C ILE A 116 -16.16 -43.37 5.86
N LEU A 117 -15.59 -44.45 5.34
CA LEU A 117 -14.22 -44.47 4.84
C LEU A 117 -14.03 -43.53 3.65
N ALA A 118 -15.00 -43.50 2.73
CA ALA A 118 -14.99 -42.61 1.57
C ALA A 118 -15.03 -41.13 1.99
N VAL A 119 -15.84 -40.78 2.99
CA VAL A 119 -15.87 -39.42 3.55
C VAL A 119 -14.55 -39.06 4.22
N LEU A 120 -13.99 -39.94 5.06
CA LEU A 120 -12.68 -39.72 5.70
C LEU A 120 -11.57 -39.52 4.67
N LEU A 121 -11.56 -40.36 3.62
CA LEU A 121 -10.61 -40.24 2.52
C LEU A 121 -10.77 -38.91 1.78
N SER A 122 -12.00 -38.47 1.52
CA SER A 122 -12.26 -37.18 0.87
C SER A 122 -11.79 -35.99 1.69
N LEU A 123 -11.96 -36.05 3.01
CA LEU A 123 -11.51 -35.02 3.93
C LEU A 123 -9.98 -34.96 3.97
N PHE A 124 -9.34 -36.13 3.99
CA PHE A 124 -7.89 -36.26 3.96
C PHE A 124 -7.28 -35.75 2.65
N LEU A 125 -7.76 -36.22 1.49
CA LEU A 125 -7.27 -35.79 0.18
C LEU A 125 -7.62 -34.33 -0.13
N GLY A 126 -8.79 -33.85 0.27
CA GLY A 126 -9.16 -32.45 0.13
C GLY A 126 -8.24 -31.52 0.93
N TYR A 127 -7.91 -31.90 2.18
CA TYR A 127 -6.97 -31.16 3.02
C TYR A 127 -5.53 -31.20 2.48
N LEU A 128 -5.07 -32.36 2.01
CA LEU A 128 -3.78 -32.46 1.33
C LEU A 128 -3.74 -31.60 0.07
N GLY A 129 -4.79 -31.63 -0.75
CA GLY A 129 -4.93 -30.81 -1.94
C GLY A 129 -4.87 -29.31 -1.62
N LEU A 130 -5.58 -28.86 -0.59
CA LEU A 130 -5.51 -27.49 -0.08
C LEU A 130 -4.10 -27.12 0.36
N THR A 131 -3.46 -27.97 1.16
CA THR A 131 -2.12 -27.72 1.72
C THR A 131 -1.05 -27.66 0.64
N ILE A 132 -1.11 -28.58 -0.33
CA ILE A 132 -0.20 -28.61 -1.49
C ILE A 132 -0.47 -27.41 -2.40
N GLY A 133 -1.73 -27.07 -2.65
CA GLY A 133 -2.11 -25.91 -3.46
C GLY A 133 -1.63 -24.59 -2.88
N MET A 134 -1.64 -24.44 -1.55
CA MET A 134 -1.10 -23.25 -0.88
C MET A 134 0.45 -23.24 -0.87
N LYS A 135 1.10 -24.40 -0.66
CA LYS A 135 2.57 -24.47 -0.53
C LYS A 135 3.33 -24.56 -1.86
N ARG A 136 2.70 -25.09 -2.91
CA ARG A 136 3.28 -25.32 -4.24
C ARG A 136 2.44 -24.70 -5.34
N LYS A 137 2.20 -23.40 -5.20
CA LYS A 137 1.33 -22.60 -6.08
C LYS A 137 1.75 -22.60 -7.55
N GLU A 138 3.04 -22.61 -7.83
CA GLU A 138 3.61 -22.62 -9.19
C GLU A 138 3.37 -23.96 -9.91
N ASP A 139 3.50 -25.07 -9.19
CA ASP A 139 3.28 -26.43 -9.73
C ASP A 139 1.79 -26.65 -10.10
N VAL A 140 0.86 -26.16 -9.28
CA VAL A 140 -0.59 -26.32 -9.52
C VAL A 140 -1.07 -25.46 -10.69
N LEU A 141 -0.56 -24.24 -10.81
CA LEU A 141 -0.84 -23.37 -11.97
C LEU A 141 -0.17 -23.91 -13.24
N GLY A 142 1.00 -24.54 -13.13
CA GLY A 142 1.67 -25.27 -14.21
C GLY A 142 0.84 -26.44 -14.73
N PHE A 143 0.13 -27.16 -13.86
CA PHE A 143 -0.83 -28.20 -14.27
C PHE A 143 -2.06 -27.64 -14.99
N LEU A 144 -2.51 -26.42 -14.67
CA LEU A 144 -3.62 -25.78 -15.36
C LEU A 144 -3.25 -25.36 -16.80
N ASN A 145 -1.96 -25.08 -17.06
CA ASN A 145 -1.43 -24.85 -18.41
C ASN A 145 -1.48 -26.10 -19.31
N PHE A 146 -1.71 -27.30 -18.74
CA PHE A 146 -1.93 -28.54 -19.49
C PHE A 146 -3.37 -28.68 -20.02
N ILE A 147 -4.31 -27.80 -19.60
CA ILE A 147 -5.69 -27.77 -20.10
C ILE A 147 -5.77 -26.75 -21.25
N PRO A 148 -5.85 -27.18 -22.52
CA PRO A 148 -5.70 -26.30 -23.69
C PRO A 148 -6.89 -25.35 -23.94
N ARG A 149 -7.88 -25.29 -23.03
CA ARG A 149 -9.12 -24.51 -23.22
C ARG A 149 -9.13 -23.10 -22.62
N PHE A 150 -8.08 -22.69 -21.90
CA PHE A 150 -8.06 -21.38 -21.23
C PHE A 150 -7.07 -20.35 -21.82
N ARG A 151 -6.31 -20.71 -22.86
CA ARG A 151 -5.24 -19.84 -23.42
C ARG A 151 -5.63 -19.11 -24.72
N ASP A 152 -6.88 -19.19 -25.16
CA ASP A 152 -7.26 -18.66 -26.47
C ASP A 152 -8.08 -17.36 -26.36
N ARG A 153 -7.44 -16.29 -25.85
CA ARG A 153 -7.75 -14.90 -26.24
C ARG A 153 -6.74 -13.92 -25.66
N GLY A 154 -5.93 -13.35 -26.54
CA GLY A 154 -5.10 -12.18 -26.24
C GLY A 154 -3.66 -12.53 -25.88
N ASP A 155 -2.85 -12.81 -26.89
CA ASP A 155 -1.84 -11.85 -27.36
C ASP A 155 -0.77 -12.61 -28.14
N LYS A 156 -0.79 -12.44 -29.45
CA LYS A 156 0.26 -12.85 -30.37
C LYS A 156 0.64 -11.60 -31.15
N THR A 157 1.77 -11.00 -30.79
CA THR A 157 2.71 -10.43 -31.77
C THR A 157 4.10 -10.36 -31.15
N ASP A 158 4.94 -11.29 -31.62
CA ASP A 158 6.32 -11.10 -32.04
C ASP A 158 7.28 -10.28 -31.16
N LYS A 159 8.27 -10.96 -30.58
CA LYS A 159 9.54 -11.20 -31.29
C LYS A 159 10.44 -12.15 -30.50
N ALA A 160 10.85 -13.21 -31.19
CA ALA A 160 12.03 -13.98 -30.90
C ALA A 160 13.27 -13.07 -31.01
N ASP A 161 14.15 -13.07 -30.01
CA ASP A 161 15.36 -13.88 -30.03
C ASP A 161 16.21 -13.58 -28.77
N LYS A 162 17.00 -14.58 -28.36
CA LYS A 162 17.99 -14.64 -27.26
C LYS A 162 17.62 -15.47 -26.02
N GLN A 163 18.00 -16.73 -26.19
CA GLN A 163 18.88 -17.51 -25.30
C GLN A 163 18.45 -17.70 -23.84
N LYS A 164 18.19 -18.98 -23.58
CA LYS A 164 18.10 -19.67 -22.30
C LYS A 164 19.18 -19.18 -21.32
N GLU A 165 18.72 -18.72 -20.16
CA GLU A 165 19.28 -19.10 -18.87
C GLU A 165 18.16 -19.04 -17.83
N GLY A 166 18.17 -20.01 -16.91
CA GLY A 166 17.03 -20.41 -16.09
C GLY A 166 16.45 -19.27 -15.27
N LYS A 167 15.25 -18.83 -15.63
CA LYS A 167 14.42 -17.98 -14.77
C LYS A 167 13.49 -18.88 -13.97
N THR A 168 13.88 -19.08 -12.71
CA THR A 168 12.96 -19.31 -11.61
C THR A 168 11.99 -18.13 -11.61
N ASP A 169 10.83 -18.33 -12.25
CA ASP A 169 9.79 -17.32 -12.37
C ASP A 169 9.01 -17.27 -11.04
N THR A 170 9.74 -16.94 -9.98
CA THR A 170 9.16 -16.51 -8.71
C THR A 170 8.47 -15.19 -9.03
N ARG A 171 7.17 -15.24 -9.32
CA ARG A 171 6.32 -14.06 -9.30
C ARG A 171 6.34 -13.51 -7.88
N LEU A 172 7.36 -12.70 -7.64
CA LEU A 172 7.57 -11.89 -6.46
C LEU A 172 6.22 -11.26 -6.15
N GLU A 173 5.68 -11.56 -4.98
CA GLU A 173 4.86 -10.56 -4.29
C GLU A 173 5.58 -9.24 -4.49
N SER A 174 4.90 -8.22 -5.01
CA SER A 174 5.53 -6.95 -5.37
C SER A 174 6.00 -6.27 -4.09
N VAL A 175 7.15 -6.72 -3.57
CA VAL A 175 7.81 -6.13 -2.44
C VAL A 175 8.22 -4.75 -2.91
N ASN A 176 7.62 -3.72 -2.30
CA ASN A 176 7.88 -2.33 -2.63
C ASN A 176 9.27 -1.96 -2.12
N TYR A 177 10.30 -2.39 -2.85
CA TYR A 177 11.68 -2.06 -2.53
C TYR A 177 11.98 -0.63 -2.94
N LYS A 178 12.85 0.00 -2.16
CA LYS A 178 13.41 1.32 -2.43
C LYS A 178 14.91 1.16 -2.40
N ILE A 179 15.55 1.23 -3.56
CA ILE A 179 16.98 0.95 -3.71
C ILE A 179 17.75 2.20 -3.28
N LEU A 180 18.68 2.08 -2.33
CA LEU A 180 19.52 3.20 -1.90
C LEU A 180 20.80 3.29 -2.71
N ASP A 181 21.14 4.51 -3.09
CA ASP A 181 22.44 4.91 -3.63
C ASP A 181 23.37 5.47 -2.52
N THR A 182 24.69 5.32 -2.71
CA THR A 182 25.78 5.90 -1.92
C THR A 182 25.57 7.39 -1.66
N SER A 183 25.13 8.16 -2.67
CA SER A 183 24.94 9.62 -2.56
C SER A 183 23.89 10.02 -1.51
N VAL A 184 22.79 9.26 -1.41
CA VAL A 184 21.69 9.48 -0.45
C VAL A 184 22.12 9.10 0.96
N ILE A 185 22.88 8.02 1.08
CA ILE A 185 23.38 7.52 2.36
C ILE A 185 24.37 8.52 2.98
N ILE A 186 25.32 9.03 2.18
CA ILE A 186 26.33 10.00 2.65
C ILE A 186 25.68 11.34 3.05
N ASP A 187 24.66 11.79 2.32
CA ASP A 187 23.93 13.03 2.63
C ASP A 187 23.28 12.97 4.02
N GLY A 188 22.64 11.83 4.33
CA GLY A 188 22.14 11.49 5.66
C GLY A 188 20.71 11.94 5.96
N ARG A 189 20.12 12.86 5.19
CA ARG A 189 18.73 13.32 5.40
C ARG A 189 17.69 12.21 5.27
N ILE A 190 18.06 11.12 4.59
CA ILE A 190 17.23 9.91 4.47
C ILE A 190 16.86 9.32 5.85
N ALA A 191 17.76 9.40 6.84
CA ALA A 191 17.47 8.89 8.18
C ALA A 191 16.36 9.69 8.87
N ASP A 192 16.35 11.01 8.69
CA ASP A 192 15.31 11.87 9.25
C ASP A 192 13.97 11.64 8.52
N ILE A 193 14.00 11.50 7.19
CA ILE A 193 12.81 11.18 6.39
C ILE A 193 12.20 9.85 6.83
N VAL A 194 13.02 8.82 7.06
CA VAL A 194 12.56 7.52 7.56
C VAL A 194 11.90 7.65 8.93
N LYS A 195 12.49 8.41 9.86
CA LYS A 195 11.90 8.66 11.19
C LYS A 195 10.54 9.33 11.13
N THR A 196 10.27 10.18 10.14
CA THR A 196 8.94 10.80 9.99
C THR A 196 7.85 9.82 9.54
N GLY A 197 8.21 8.63 9.06
CA GLY A 197 7.27 7.68 8.47
C GLY A 197 6.80 8.03 7.06
N PHE A 198 7.39 9.05 6.42
CA PHE A 198 7.04 9.45 5.05
C PHE A 198 7.49 8.42 3.99
N LEU A 199 8.48 7.59 4.33
CA LEU A 199 9.00 6.56 3.44
C LEU A 199 8.39 5.20 3.81
N GLU A 200 7.66 4.59 2.88
CA GLU A 200 7.04 3.28 3.03
C GLU A 200 7.85 2.16 2.35
N GLY A 201 7.51 0.90 2.60
CA GLY A 201 8.10 -0.26 1.91
C GLY A 201 9.38 -0.79 2.58
N ILE A 202 10.25 -1.41 1.79
CA ILE A 202 11.51 -1.99 2.27
C ILE A 202 12.68 -1.21 1.66
N LEU A 203 13.57 -0.69 2.52
CA LEU A 203 14.82 -0.10 2.04
C LEU A 203 15.78 -1.21 1.65
N LEU A 204 16.12 -1.25 0.38
CA LEU A 204 17.05 -2.22 -0.18
C LEU A 204 18.41 -1.57 -0.34
N ILE A 205 19.40 -2.14 0.34
CA ILE A 205 20.80 -1.71 0.27
C ILE A 205 21.58 -2.77 -0.51
N PRO A 206 22.06 -2.48 -1.72
CA PRO A 206 22.87 -3.41 -2.48
C PRO A 206 24.23 -3.65 -1.82
N SER A 207 24.75 -4.88 -1.90
CA SER A 207 26.10 -5.23 -1.41
C SER A 207 27.19 -4.35 -2.01
N PHE A 208 27.13 -4.10 -3.32
CA PHE A 208 28.10 -3.25 -4.01
C PHE A 208 28.08 -1.77 -3.55
N VAL A 209 26.94 -1.26 -3.05
CA VAL A 209 26.85 0.08 -2.43
C VAL A 209 27.55 0.10 -1.06
N LEU A 210 27.39 -0.98 -0.28
CA LEU A 210 28.12 -1.14 0.98
C LEU A 210 29.62 -1.22 0.76
N GLU A 211 30.06 -1.94 -0.28
CA GLU A 211 31.47 -2.04 -0.67
C GLU A 211 32.02 -0.67 -1.11
N GLU A 212 31.29 0.07 -1.92
CA GLU A 212 31.69 1.43 -2.31
C GLU A 212 31.82 2.35 -1.09
N LEU A 213 30.85 2.34 -0.17
CA LEU A 213 30.92 3.12 1.07
C LEU A 213 32.14 2.75 1.93
N ARG A 214 32.48 1.46 2.01
CA ARG A 214 33.68 0.98 2.71
C ARG A 214 34.95 1.48 2.02
N HIS A 215 35.04 1.37 0.69
CA HIS A 215 36.17 1.90 -0.07
C HIS A 215 36.34 3.41 0.13
N ILE A 216 35.24 4.18 0.16
CA ILE A 216 35.27 5.61 0.47
C ILE A 216 35.74 5.85 1.91
N ALA A 217 35.29 5.03 2.88
CA ALA A 217 35.69 5.12 4.29
C ALA A 217 37.17 4.77 4.54
N ASP A 218 37.78 3.98 3.65
CA ASP A 218 39.20 3.60 3.73
C ASP A 218 40.12 4.50 2.87
N SER A 219 39.55 5.51 2.22
CA SER A 219 40.29 6.48 1.41
C SER A 219 41.41 7.19 2.19
N SER A 220 42.52 7.45 1.51
CA SER A 220 43.64 8.25 2.02
C SER A 220 43.25 9.72 2.22
N ASP A 221 42.31 10.22 1.39
CA ASP A 221 41.70 11.54 1.55
C ASP A 221 40.80 11.58 2.80
N LEU A 222 41.16 12.48 3.74
CA LEU A 222 40.45 12.73 4.99
C LEU A 222 38.97 13.07 4.80
N LEU A 223 38.64 13.91 3.82
CA LEU A 223 37.25 14.36 3.60
C LEU A 223 36.39 13.22 3.06
N LYS A 224 36.92 12.45 2.09
CA LYS A 224 36.24 11.26 1.57
C LYS A 224 36.04 10.22 2.67
N ARG A 225 37.09 9.94 3.45
CA ARG A 225 37.03 9.02 4.59
C ARG A 225 35.95 9.41 5.61
N ASN A 226 35.90 10.68 6.00
CA ASN A 226 34.90 11.17 6.94
C ASN A 226 33.47 11.02 6.38
N ARG A 227 33.27 11.26 5.08
CA ARG A 227 31.98 11.06 4.41
C ARG A 227 31.57 9.58 4.36
N GLY A 228 32.49 8.68 4.03
CA GLY A 228 32.22 7.24 4.00
C GLY A 228 31.85 6.69 5.38
N ARG A 229 32.61 7.07 6.41
CA ARG A 229 32.30 6.70 7.82
C ARG A 229 30.94 7.21 8.25
N ARG A 230 30.64 8.48 7.96
CA ARG A 230 29.31 9.06 8.22
C ARG A 230 28.20 8.28 7.50
N GLY A 231 28.40 7.88 6.25
CA GLY A 231 27.44 7.07 5.51
C GLY A 231 27.15 5.72 6.20
N LEU A 232 28.20 5.02 6.65
CA LEU A 232 28.05 3.77 7.41
C LEU A 232 27.33 3.98 8.76
N ASP A 233 27.61 5.08 9.46
CA ASP A 233 26.91 5.44 10.70
C ASP A 233 25.42 5.69 10.46
N ILE A 234 25.07 6.37 9.37
CA ILE A 234 23.68 6.61 8.95
C ILE A 234 22.96 5.29 8.64
N LEU A 235 23.62 4.34 7.95
CA LEU A 235 23.03 3.02 7.70
C LEU A 235 22.75 2.26 9.00
N ASN A 236 23.67 2.31 9.96
CA ASN A 236 23.50 1.71 11.29
C ASN A 236 22.40 2.39 12.10
N GLN A 237 22.18 3.69 11.90
CA GLN A 237 21.07 4.40 12.49
C GLN A 237 19.73 3.94 11.88
N ILE A 238 19.65 3.85 10.55
CA ILE A 238 18.43 3.43 9.83
C ILE A 238 18.08 1.97 10.14
N SER A 239 19.08 1.08 10.23
CA SER A 239 18.85 -0.35 10.53
C SER A 239 18.29 -0.61 11.93
N LYS A 240 18.49 0.33 12.87
CA LYS A 240 17.94 0.27 14.23
C LYS A 240 16.53 0.84 14.35
N GLU A 241 16.05 1.52 13.31
CA GLU A 241 14.75 2.16 13.31
C GLU A 241 13.63 1.13 13.08
N THR A 242 12.58 1.16 13.88
CA THR A 242 11.42 0.25 13.73
C THR A 242 10.43 0.69 12.66
N ALA A 243 10.56 1.92 12.15
CA ALA A 243 9.62 2.52 11.21
C ALA A 243 9.68 1.89 9.81
N ILE A 244 10.83 1.33 9.41
CA ILE A 244 11.03 0.74 8.07
C ILE A 244 11.89 -0.52 8.14
N THR A 245 11.59 -1.50 7.28
CA THR A 245 12.44 -2.69 7.16
C THR A 245 13.61 -2.39 6.24
N VAL A 246 14.82 -2.74 6.67
CA VAL A 246 16.04 -2.66 5.85
C VAL A 246 16.44 -4.06 5.41
N HIS A 247 16.72 -4.23 4.12
CA HIS A 247 17.16 -5.49 3.52
C HIS A 247 18.46 -5.27 2.75
N ILE A 248 19.48 -6.08 3.02
CA ILE A 248 20.72 -6.08 2.26
C ILE A 248 20.55 -7.08 1.10
N HIS A 249 20.78 -6.63 -0.12
CA HIS A 249 20.63 -7.45 -1.32
C HIS A 249 21.99 -7.82 -1.89
N GLU A 250 22.27 -9.11 -1.99
CA GLU A 250 23.60 -9.63 -2.36
C GLU A 250 23.83 -9.75 -3.87
N GLN A 251 22.82 -9.47 -4.70
CA GLN A 251 22.97 -9.59 -6.15
C GLN A 251 23.95 -8.54 -6.68
N ASP A 252 24.97 -9.03 -7.39
CA ASP A 252 25.89 -8.22 -8.15
C ASP A 252 25.78 -8.52 -9.66
N PHE A 253 26.29 -7.61 -10.49
CA PHE A 253 26.34 -7.71 -11.94
C PHE A 253 27.80 -7.67 -12.39
N ASP A 254 28.43 -8.85 -12.51
CA ASP A 254 29.84 -9.01 -12.88
C ASP A 254 30.18 -8.44 -14.27
N ASP A 255 29.17 -8.30 -15.13
CA ASP A 255 29.29 -7.73 -16.47
C ASP A 255 29.33 -6.19 -16.49
N ILE A 256 29.08 -5.54 -15.35
CA ILE A 256 29.02 -4.08 -15.21
C ILE A 256 30.03 -3.63 -14.15
N ASN A 257 30.95 -2.74 -14.50
CA ASN A 257 31.94 -2.23 -13.54
C ASN A 257 31.43 -1.04 -12.73
N GLU A 258 30.60 -0.19 -13.34
CA GLU A 258 30.15 1.06 -12.73
C GLU A 258 28.98 0.83 -11.78
N VAL A 259 29.10 1.32 -10.54
CA VAL A 259 28.06 1.20 -9.50
C VAL A 259 26.74 1.82 -9.95
N ASP A 260 26.80 3.01 -10.57
CA ASP A 260 25.63 3.71 -11.13
C ASP A 260 24.86 2.84 -12.12
N SER A 261 25.58 2.18 -13.04
CA SER A 261 24.99 1.27 -14.01
C SER A 261 24.39 0.01 -13.35
N LYS A 262 25.03 -0.52 -12.30
CA LYS A 262 24.49 -1.62 -11.48
C LYS A 262 23.19 -1.22 -10.78
N LEU A 263 23.11 0.00 -10.24
CA LEU A 263 21.91 0.53 -9.58
C LEU A 263 20.72 0.63 -10.55
N VAL A 264 20.94 1.17 -11.74
CA VAL A 264 19.87 1.26 -12.76
C VAL A 264 19.44 -0.13 -13.19
N ARG A 265 20.38 -1.05 -13.41
CA ARG A 265 20.07 -2.43 -13.77
C ARG A 265 19.26 -3.14 -12.68
N LEU A 266 19.62 -2.95 -11.42
CA LEU A 266 18.90 -3.50 -10.28
C LEU A 266 17.47 -2.95 -10.21
N GLY A 267 17.29 -1.64 -10.44
CA GLY A 267 15.99 -0.98 -10.51
C GLY A 267 15.08 -1.57 -11.59
N GLN A 268 15.64 -1.91 -12.76
CA GLN A 268 14.90 -2.60 -13.82
C GLN A 268 14.52 -4.04 -13.45
N VAL A 269 15.47 -4.80 -12.89
CA VAL A 269 15.25 -6.21 -12.52
C VAL A 269 14.19 -6.34 -11.44
N LEU A 270 14.24 -5.49 -10.42
CA LEU A 270 13.30 -5.51 -9.29
C LEU A 270 12.06 -4.64 -9.53
N ASN A 271 11.96 -3.96 -10.69
CA ASN A 271 10.92 -2.98 -10.99
C ASN A 271 10.65 -2.01 -9.82
N SER A 272 11.72 -1.50 -9.23
CA SER A 272 11.71 -0.80 -7.95
C SER A 272 12.36 0.58 -8.08
N PRO A 273 11.82 1.62 -7.40
CA PRO A 273 12.37 2.96 -7.49
C PRO A 273 13.78 3.07 -6.88
N LEU A 274 14.60 3.90 -7.51
CA LEU A 274 15.94 4.27 -7.06
C LEU A 274 15.92 5.56 -6.24
N LEU A 275 16.49 5.55 -5.04
CA LEU A 275 16.72 6.75 -4.23
C LEU A 275 18.14 7.24 -4.48
N THR A 276 18.28 8.38 -5.16
CA THR A 276 19.58 9.01 -5.43
C THR A 276 19.49 10.53 -5.29
N ASN A 277 20.60 11.15 -4.90
CA ASN A 277 20.78 12.61 -4.92
C ASN A 277 21.62 13.07 -6.12
N ASP A 278 22.18 12.13 -6.90
CA ASP A 278 22.97 12.43 -8.09
C ASP A 278 22.04 12.80 -9.26
N TYR A 279 22.31 13.96 -9.85
CA TYR A 279 21.51 14.49 -10.96
C TYR A 279 21.69 13.68 -12.26
N ASN A 280 22.90 13.20 -12.53
CA ASN A 280 23.21 12.44 -13.74
C ASN A 280 22.60 11.05 -13.66
N LEU A 281 22.77 10.36 -12.52
CA LEU A 281 22.15 9.06 -12.28
C LEU A 281 20.62 9.15 -12.38
N ASN A 282 20.01 10.22 -11.84
CA ASN A 282 18.58 10.47 -11.97
C ASN A 282 18.16 10.51 -13.46
N LYS A 283 18.83 11.32 -14.29
CA LYS A 283 18.51 11.43 -15.72
C LYS A 283 18.67 10.12 -16.49
N VAL A 284 19.75 9.38 -16.22
CA VAL A 284 20.01 8.09 -16.88
C VAL A 284 18.97 7.05 -16.47
N ALA A 285 18.64 6.96 -15.18
CA ALA A 285 17.66 6.02 -14.65
C ALA A 285 16.26 6.28 -15.23
N GLU A 286 15.81 7.53 -15.28
CA GLU A 286 14.53 7.92 -15.88
C GLU A 286 14.43 7.53 -17.36
N LEU A 287 15.49 7.78 -18.14
CA LEU A 287 15.56 7.40 -19.56
C LEU A 287 15.49 5.88 -19.76
N GLN A 288 15.98 5.11 -18.80
CA GLN A 288 15.95 3.65 -18.81
C GLN A 288 14.69 3.05 -18.16
N GLY A 289 13.68 3.89 -17.86
CA GLY A 289 12.38 3.47 -17.33
C GLY A 289 12.37 3.14 -15.84
N VAL A 290 13.43 3.49 -15.10
CA VAL A 290 13.50 3.30 -13.65
C VAL A 290 12.98 4.56 -12.96
N LYS A 291 11.99 4.41 -12.08
CA LYS A 291 11.47 5.53 -11.28
C LYS A 291 12.54 6.01 -10.29
N VAL A 292 12.75 7.32 -10.20
CA VAL A 292 13.70 7.92 -9.27
C VAL A 292 12.98 8.70 -8.18
N LEU A 293 13.50 8.61 -6.96
CA LEU A 293 13.07 9.35 -5.77
C LEU A 293 14.24 10.20 -5.29
N ASN A 294 14.27 11.47 -5.70
CA ASN A 294 15.37 12.38 -5.37
C ASN A 294 15.06 13.22 -4.12
N ILE A 295 15.93 13.17 -3.11
CA ILE A 295 15.70 13.90 -1.85
C ILE A 295 15.86 15.41 -2.03
N ASN A 296 16.71 15.87 -2.97
CA ASN A 296 16.82 17.29 -3.28
C ASN A 296 15.52 17.82 -3.92
N GLU A 297 14.88 17.02 -4.77
CA GLU A 297 13.58 17.38 -5.35
C GLU A 297 12.49 17.42 -4.26
N LEU A 298 12.48 16.43 -3.36
CA LEU A 298 11.58 16.43 -2.20
C LEU A 298 11.78 17.68 -1.33
N ALA A 299 13.03 18.01 -0.98
CA ALA A 299 13.33 19.20 -0.18
C ALA A 299 12.88 20.49 -0.86
N ASN A 300 13.04 20.61 -2.18
CA ASN A 300 12.56 21.75 -2.94
C ASN A 300 11.02 21.82 -2.98
N ALA A 301 10.34 20.69 -3.06
CA ALA A 301 8.87 20.61 -3.03
C ALA A 301 8.29 21.00 -1.67
N LEU A 302 9.07 20.85 -0.60
CA LEU A 302 8.70 21.24 0.77
C LEU A 302 8.99 22.71 1.10
N LYS A 303 9.57 23.49 0.18
CA LYS A 303 9.80 24.93 0.39
C LYS A 303 8.46 25.66 0.57
N PRO A 304 8.34 26.57 1.55
CA PRO A 304 7.12 27.33 1.76
C PRO A 304 6.63 28.00 0.47
N ILE A 305 5.34 27.81 0.20
CA ILE A 305 4.64 28.51 -0.88
C ILE A 305 4.15 29.83 -0.28
N VAL A 306 4.59 30.93 -0.87
CA VAL A 306 4.15 32.28 -0.49
C VAL A 306 3.13 32.73 -1.52
N LEU A 307 1.94 33.10 -1.08
CA LEU A 307 0.85 33.52 -1.95
C LEU A 307 0.69 35.06 -1.96
N PRO A 308 0.24 35.66 -3.07
CA PRO A 308 -0.21 37.06 -3.06
C PRO A 308 -1.26 37.27 -1.96
N GLY A 309 -1.10 38.33 -1.17
CA GLY A 309 -1.94 38.66 -0.01
C GLY A 309 -1.46 38.08 1.32
N GLU A 310 -0.44 37.23 1.35
CA GLU A 310 0.17 36.79 2.60
C GLU A 310 1.09 37.87 3.20
N GLU A 311 1.12 37.91 4.53
CA GLU A 311 2.04 38.77 5.28
C GLU A 311 3.29 37.97 5.68
N MET A 312 4.45 38.58 5.52
CA MET A 312 5.71 37.99 5.95
C MET A 312 6.66 39.03 6.53
N LEU A 313 7.55 38.59 7.42
CA LEU A 313 8.61 39.42 7.98
C LEU A 313 9.87 39.24 7.14
N VAL A 314 10.44 40.35 6.67
CA VAL A 314 11.66 40.32 5.85
C VAL A 314 12.63 41.38 6.32
N GLN A 315 13.93 41.06 6.31
CA GLN A 315 14.98 42.05 6.56
C GLN A 315 15.46 42.61 5.23
N VAL A 316 15.39 43.94 5.07
CA VAL A 316 15.84 44.59 3.83
C VAL A 316 17.37 44.68 3.85
N MET A 317 18.03 43.97 2.95
CA MET A 317 19.48 43.80 2.95
C MET A 317 20.19 44.71 1.94
N LYS A 318 19.57 44.94 0.78
CA LYS A 318 20.18 45.67 -0.34
C LYS A 318 19.19 46.67 -0.96
N GLU A 319 19.72 47.72 -1.60
CA GLU A 319 18.91 48.61 -2.42
C GLU A 319 18.51 47.88 -3.73
N GLY A 320 17.25 48.04 -4.15
CA GLY A 320 16.72 47.45 -5.37
C GLY A 320 17.13 48.19 -6.63
N LYS A 321 16.80 47.59 -7.79
CA LYS A 321 17.18 48.15 -9.10
C LYS A 321 16.38 49.41 -9.45
N GLU A 322 15.10 49.46 -9.06
CA GLU A 322 14.25 50.64 -9.28
C GLU A 322 14.30 51.60 -8.08
N PRO A 323 14.16 52.91 -8.31
CA PRO A 323 14.23 53.91 -7.26
C PRO A 323 13.18 53.65 -6.17
N GLY A 324 13.66 53.51 -4.93
CA GLY A 324 12.82 53.27 -3.75
C GLY A 324 12.63 51.81 -3.37
N GLN A 325 13.03 50.85 -4.22
CA GLN A 325 12.95 49.43 -3.88
C GLN A 325 14.03 49.02 -2.87
N GLY A 326 13.68 48.06 -2.04
CA GLY A 326 14.62 47.28 -1.23
C GLY A 326 14.59 45.81 -1.66
N VAL A 327 15.66 45.07 -1.40
CA VAL A 327 15.79 43.64 -1.67
C VAL A 327 16.09 42.90 -0.37
N ALA A 328 15.27 41.89 -0.10
CA ALA A 328 15.46 40.91 0.95
C ALA A 328 15.63 39.52 0.31
N TYR A 329 16.12 38.57 1.09
CA TYR A 329 16.21 37.17 0.67
C TYR A 329 15.56 36.31 1.75
N LEU A 330 14.82 35.27 1.34
CA LEU A 330 14.47 34.18 2.24
C LEU A 330 15.70 33.32 2.53
N ASP A 331 15.59 32.48 3.56
CA ASP A 331 16.65 31.53 3.94
C ASP A 331 17.02 30.56 2.80
N ASP A 332 16.09 30.32 1.87
CA ASP A 332 16.29 29.48 0.69
C ASP A 332 16.89 30.21 -0.52
N GLY A 333 17.22 31.50 -0.37
CA GLY A 333 17.78 32.35 -1.42
C GLY A 333 16.75 33.00 -2.35
N THR A 334 15.44 32.78 -2.16
CA THR A 334 14.39 33.45 -2.94
C THR A 334 14.49 34.96 -2.75
N MET A 335 14.59 35.70 -3.86
CA MET A 335 14.69 37.16 -3.83
C MET A 335 13.31 37.79 -3.59
N ILE A 336 13.23 38.65 -2.59
CA ILE A 336 12.04 39.44 -2.26
C ILE A 336 12.32 40.91 -2.58
N VAL A 337 11.61 41.46 -3.56
CA VAL A 337 11.65 42.88 -3.91
C VAL A 337 10.55 43.60 -3.15
N VAL A 338 10.95 44.48 -2.24
CA VAL A 338 10.05 45.28 -1.42
C VAL A 338 9.93 46.68 -2.03
N ASP A 339 8.76 47.01 -2.57
CA ASP A 339 8.46 48.36 -3.05
C ASP A 339 8.46 49.35 -1.88
N SER A 340 9.05 50.53 -2.05
CA SER A 340 9.36 51.49 -0.97
C SER A 340 10.24 50.92 0.16
N GLY A 341 10.90 49.78 -0.06
CA GLY A 341 11.77 49.10 0.90
C GLY A 341 13.07 49.83 1.23
N ARG A 342 13.53 50.77 0.40
CA ARG A 342 14.78 51.53 0.61
C ARG A 342 14.81 52.28 1.95
N ARG A 343 13.65 52.70 2.46
CA ARG A 343 13.55 53.42 3.74
C ARG A 343 13.79 52.51 4.96
N TYR A 344 13.76 51.21 4.74
CA TYR A 344 13.84 50.18 5.76
C TYR A 344 15.14 49.37 5.68
N MET A 345 16.16 49.89 4.99
CA MET A 345 17.47 49.25 4.86
C MET A 345 18.05 48.85 6.23
N GLY A 346 18.47 47.59 6.34
CA GLY A 346 18.99 46.97 7.56
C GLY A 346 17.93 46.55 8.59
N GLN A 347 16.66 46.92 8.39
CA GLN A 347 15.57 46.66 9.35
C GLN A 347 14.70 45.48 8.92
N THR A 348 14.12 44.80 9.91
CA THR A 348 13.11 43.75 9.70
C THR A 348 11.71 44.39 9.67
N VAL A 349 10.99 44.21 8.56
CA VAL A 349 9.68 44.84 8.31
C VAL A 349 8.65 43.81 7.90
N SER A 350 7.41 43.99 8.38
CA SER A 350 6.26 43.22 7.91
C SER A 350 5.81 43.74 6.55
N VAL A 351 5.85 42.87 5.54
CA VAL A 351 5.49 43.16 4.16
C VAL A 351 4.34 42.27 3.71
N LEU A 352 3.47 42.84 2.87
CA LEU A 352 2.38 42.13 2.20
C LEU A 352 2.83 41.74 0.79
N VAL A 353 2.71 40.47 0.46
CA VAL A 353 3.11 39.92 -0.85
C VAL A 353 2.11 40.40 -1.90
N THR A 354 2.58 41.11 -2.93
CA THR A 354 1.72 41.61 -4.00
C THR A 354 1.65 40.66 -5.18
N SER A 355 2.78 40.04 -5.54
CA SER A 355 2.85 39.11 -6.67
C SER A 355 4.09 38.22 -6.56
N VAL A 356 4.01 37.02 -7.14
CA VAL A 356 5.14 36.10 -7.23
C VAL A 356 5.41 35.85 -8.71
N LEU A 357 6.65 36.06 -9.15
CA LEU A 357 7.11 35.79 -10.50
C LEU A 357 8.12 34.66 -10.50
N GLN A 358 7.96 33.70 -11.40
CA GLN A 358 8.98 32.70 -11.69
C GLN A 358 9.91 33.26 -12.77
N THR A 359 11.22 33.26 -12.52
CA THR A 359 12.25 33.68 -13.47
C THR A 359 13.20 32.52 -13.78
N ALA A 360 14.05 32.68 -14.79
CA ALA A 360 15.06 31.67 -15.16
C ALA A 360 16.07 31.37 -14.03
N ALA A 361 16.32 32.33 -13.12
CA ALA A 361 17.22 32.17 -11.99
C ALA A 361 16.51 31.67 -10.71
N GLY A 362 15.20 31.42 -10.78
CA GLY A 362 14.38 30.98 -9.64
C GLY A 362 13.18 31.87 -9.39
N ARG A 363 12.64 31.80 -8.17
CA ARG A 363 11.43 32.52 -7.75
C ARG A 363 11.78 33.92 -7.26
N MET A 364 10.98 34.91 -7.66
CA MET A 364 11.06 36.29 -7.19
C MET A 364 9.71 36.70 -6.59
N ILE A 365 9.73 37.24 -5.38
CA ILE A 365 8.53 37.68 -4.67
C ILE A 365 8.53 39.21 -4.66
N PHE A 366 7.40 39.83 -4.98
CA PHE A 366 7.21 41.27 -4.85
C PHE A 366 6.30 41.52 -3.65
N ALA A 367 6.68 42.48 -2.82
CA ALA A 367 5.95 42.81 -1.60
C ALA A 367 5.94 44.32 -1.33
N LYS A 368 5.04 44.77 -0.47
CA LYS A 368 4.91 46.17 -0.02
C LYS A 368 4.90 46.25 1.52
N PRO A 369 5.55 47.24 2.14
CA PRO A 369 5.48 47.44 3.59
C PRO A 369 4.02 47.66 4.04
N LYS A 370 3.60 46.95 5.08
CA LYS A 370 2.23 47.04 5.62
C LYS A 370 1.87 48.47 6.06
N SER A 371 2.84 49.23 6.57
CA SER A 371 2.72 50.63 6.97
C SER A 371 2.31 51.59 5.84
N SER A 372 2.46 51.19 4.57
CA SER A 372 2.11 52.02 3.41
C SER A 372 0.63 51.95 3.01
N LEU A 373 -0.11 50.92 3.45
CA LEU A 373 -1.52 50.72 3.11
C LEU A 373 -2.48 51.58 3.95
N GLU A 374 -2.09 51.98 5.17
CA GLU A 374 -2.90 52.86 6.02
C GLU A 374 -2.91 54.33 5.56
N LYS A 375 -2.02 54.74 4.65
CA LYS A 375 -1.85 56.15 4.21
C LYS A 375 -2.50 56.48 2.86
N LYS A 376 -3.62 55.86 2.49
CA LYS A 376 -4.42 56.32 1.36
C LYS A 376 -5.56 57.22 1.86
N PRO A 377 -5.40 58.56 1.93
CA PRO A 377 -6.51 59.44 2.27
C PRO A 377 -7.56 59.36 1.16
N MET A 378 -8.80 59.15 1.57
CA MET A 378 -10.00 59.25 0.77
C MET A 378 -10.04 60.67 0.17
N GLY A 379 -9.84 60.78 -1.15
CA GLY A 379 -9.69 62.06 -1.82
C GLY A 379 -10.98 62.89 -1.76
N LEU A 380 -11.00 63.93 -0.93
CA LEU A 380 -11.86 65.08 -1.16
C LEU A 380 -11.22 65.94 -2.26
N ARG A 381 -11.93 66.04 -3.39
CA ARG A 381 -11.63 66.98 -4.48
C ARG A 381 -11.88 68.40 -3.99
N SER A 382 -10.86 69.26 -4.04
CA SER A 382 -11.06 70.71 -4.10
C SER A 382 -11.49 71.06 -5.52
N ILE A 383 -12.68 71.63 -5.66
CA ILE A 383 -13.18 72.19 -6.91
C ILE A 383 -12.63 73.62 -6.97
N ASP A 384 -11.71 73.88 -7.90
CA ASP A 384 -11.37 75.24 -8.31
C ASP A 384 -12.52 75.76 -9.18
N GLU A 385 -13.33 76.67 -8.65
CA GLU A 385 -14.28 77.43 -9.45
C GLU A 385 -13.55 78.50 -10.26
N VAL A 386 -13.69 78.37 -11.57
CA VAL A 386 -13.17 79.25 -12.61
C VAL A 386 -13.99 80.54 -12.63
N ASN A 387 -13.28 81.66 -12.56
CA ASN A 387 -13.79 83.00 -12.78
C ASN A 387 -14.22 83.15 -14.26
N ALA A 388 -15.52 83.39 -14.53
CA ALA A 388 -15.99 83.83 -15.84
C ALA A 388 -17.31 84.61 -15.76
N ILE A 389 -17.18 85.93 -15.92
CA ILE A 389 -18.14 86.90 -16.51
C ILE A 389 -19.36 87.30 -15.66
N GLY A 390 -19.40 88.58 -15.28
CA GLY A 390 -20.53 89.29 -14.67
C GLY A 390 -20.09 90.59 -14.03
#